data_AF-A0A1H9DMP2-F1
#
_entry.id   AF-A0A1H9DMP2-F1
#
_cell.length_a   1.000
_cell.length_b   1.000
_cell.length_c   1.000
_cell.angle_alpha   90.00
_cell.angle_beta   90.00
_cell.angle_gamma   90.00
#
_symmetry.space_group_name_H-M   'P 1'
#
loop_
_entity.id
_entity.type
_entity.pdbx_description
1 polymer ?
#
loop_
_entity_poly.entity_id
_entity_poly.type
_entity_poly.pdbx_seq_one_letter_code
_entity_poly.pdbx_strand_id
1 'polypeptide(L)'
;MMKYFLSFVILLMSCDKKNQDSINVYLLKSRKRNLEGISLEKTEYYKINKNLDYLLPYTTYDSLNQSLIYASNFNYSLKDLHSEPIIKNEDIISLDTLNNLLVLNNKAGVKLLKMKPSRMHGEQFVMTLNNLPALNGHILNPHSSNGSTWISIQYDDFKTIKDTTLSQYKFSFFIGDGTSNRKGRKRIEFSKYPKLITAFKDSKRLVDNTQLCKEF
;
A
#
# COMPACT_ATOMS: atom_id res chain seq x y z
N MET A 1 -23.63 -24.90 -50.51
CA MET A 1 -22.64 -25.34 -49.50
C MET A 1 -21.89 -24.17 -48.83
N MET A 2 -22.48 -22.98 -48.73
CA MET A 2 -21.76 -21.74 -48.30
C MET A 2 -22.48 -20.98 -47.16
N LYS A 3 -23.54 -21.56 -46.57
CA LYS A 3 -24.32 -20.92 -45.49
C LYS A 3 -23.84 -21.27 -44.08
N TYR A 4 -23.10 -22.36 -43.91
CA TYR A 4 -22.60 -22.79 -42.59
C TYR A 4 -21.22 -22.22 -42.23
N PHE A 5 -20.49 -21.64 -43.19
CA PHE A 5 -19.16 -21.10 -42.94
C PHE A 5 -19.19 -19.78 -42.16
N LEU A 6 -20.25 -18.97 -42.35
CA LEU A 6 -20.38 -17.67 -41.68
C LEU A 6 -20.72 -17.80 -40.18
N SER A 7 -21.34 -18.92 -39.77
CA SER A 7 -21.73 -19.14 -38.37
C SER A 7 -20.55 -19.55 -37.47
N PHE A 8 -19.45 -20.07 -38.05
CA PHE A 8 -18.27 -20.50 -37.29
C PHE A 8 -17.33 -19.33 -36.95
N VAL A 9 -17.34 -18.26 -37.76
CA VAL A 9 -16.47 -17.08 -37.56
C VAL A 9 -16.93 -16.21 -36.38
N ILE A 10 -18.23 -16.20 -36.06
CA ILE A 10 -18.80 -15.38 -34.96
C ILE A 10 -18.46 -15.98 -33.58
N LEU A 11 -18.26 -17.29 -33.48
CA LEU A 11 -17.89 -17.96 -32.23
C LEU A 11 -16.42 -17.77 -31.82
N LEU A 12 -15.54 -17.35 -32.74
CA LEU A 12 -14.12 -17.15 -32.46
C LEU A 12 -13.78 -15.76 -31.91
N MET A 13 -14.72 -14.82 -31.92
CA MET A 13 -14.50 -13.45 -31.40
C MET A 13 -14.98 -13.23 -29.96
N SER A 14 -15.66 -14.21 -29.35
CA SER A 14 -16.06 -14.13 -27.93
C SER A 14 -14.95 -14.66 -27.01
N CYS A 15 -13.70 -14.32 -27.31
CA CYS A 15 -12.67 -14.35 -26.27
C CYS A 15 -12.88 -13.09 -25.44
N ASP A 16 -13.84 -13.16 -24.50
CA ASP A 16 -13.95 -12.16 -23.46
C ASP A 16 -12.58 -12.13 -22.79
N LYS A 17 -11.76 -11.13 -23.11
CA LYS A 17 -10.64 -10.76 -22.26
C LYS A 17 -11.29 -10.53 -20.91
N LYS A 18 -11.22 -11.52 -20.02
CA LYS A 18 -11.55 -11.38 -18.60
C LYS A 18 -10.99 -10.04 -18.22
N ASN A 19 -11.86 -9.07 -17.91
CA ASN A 19 -11.45 -7.72 -17.58
C ASN A 19 -10.36 -7.84 -16.52
N GLN A 20 -9.13 -7.57 -16.92
CA GLN A 20 -7.97 -7.80 -16.07
C GLN A 20 -8.11 -6.87 -14.88
N ASP A 21 -8.08 -7.42 -13.66
CA ASP A 21 -8.31 -6.64 -12.45
C ASP A 21 -7.40 -5.40 -12.43
N SER A 22 -8.01 -4.22 -12.33
CA SER A 22 -7.34 -2.95 -12.27
C SER A 22 -6.88 -2.69 -10.83
N ILE A 23 -5.57 -2.68 -10.62
CA ILE A 23 -4.96 -2.48 -9.30
C ILE A 23 -4.51 -1.02 -9.18
N ASN A 24 -5.11 -0.24 -8.30
CA ASN A 24 -4.75 1.18 -8.14
C ASN A 24 -4.49 1.50 -6.67
N VAL A 25 -3.56 2.43 -6.41
CA VAL A 25 -3.30 2.95 -5.06
C VAL A 25 -3.76 4.41 -5.00
N TYR A 26 -4.61 4.71 -4.03
CA TYR A 26 -5.13 6.04 -3.77
C TYR A 26 -4.60 6.56 -2.43
N LEU A 27 -4.42 7.88 -2.36
CA LEU A 27 -4.27 8.57 -1.08
C LEU A 27 -5.64 9.03 -0.58
N LEU A 28 -5.74 9.29 0.71
CA LEU A 28 -6.93 9.89 1.30
C LEU A 28 -6.88 11.42 1.17
N LYS A 29 -8.03 12.04 0.93
CA LYS A 29 -8.21 13.51 0.90
C LYS A 29 -7.89 14.17 2.24
N SER A 30 -8.08 13.43 3.31
CA SER A 30 -7.81 13.87 4.69
C SER A 30 -7.39 12.67 5.51
N ARG A 31 -6.47 12.92 6.45
CA ARG A 31 -6.00 11.90 7.38
C ARG A 31 -7.16 11.41 8.26
N LYS A 32 -7.23 10.09 8.42
CA LYS A 32 -8.17 9.40 9.29
C LYS A 32 -7.50 9.08 10.62
N ARG A 33 -8.32 9.10 11.67
CA ARG A 33 -7.90 8.74 13.02
C ARG A 33 -7.51 7.25 13.08
N ASN A 34 -6.49 6.96 13.88
CA ASN A 34 -6.12 5.60 14.23
C ASN A 34 -7.26 4.88 14.96
N LEU A 35 -7.43 3.59 14.68
CA LEU A 35 -8.41 2.74 15.36
C LEU A 35 -7.85 2.08 16.63
N GLU A 36 -6.53 1.91 16.69
CA GLU A 36 -5.87 1.29 17.83
C GLU A 36 -5.53 2.31 18.91
N GLY A 37 -5.61 1.90 20.17
CA GLY A 37 -5.32 2.75 21.33
C GLY A 37 -6.45 3.69 21.72
N ILE A 38 -6.17 4.52 22.71
CA ILE A 38 -7.13 5.49 23.28
C ILE A 38 -6.84 6.86 22.66
N SER A 39 -7.88 7.67 22.43
CA SER A 39 -7.69 9.04 21.97
C SER A 39 -6.82 9.84 22.93
N LEU A 40 -5.79 10.51 22.40
CA LEU A 40 -4.77 11.20 23.20
C LEU A 40 -5.39 12.21 24.18
N GLU A 41 -6.42 12.94 23.76
CA GLU A 41 -7.16 13.93 24.58
C GLU A 41 -7.76 13.34 25.87
N LYS A 42 -8.00 12.03 25.90
CA LYS A 42 -8.60 11.32 27.04
C LYS A 42 -7.57 10.78 28.01
N THR A 43 -6.28 10.98 27.76
CA THR A 43 -5.19 10.38 28.55
C THR A 43 -4.58 11.37 29.54
N GLU A 44 -4.09 10.86 30.68
CA GLU A 44 -3.28 11.65 31.63
C GLU A 44 -1.99 12.17 30.98
N TYR A 45 -1.42 11.40 30.05
CA TYR A 45 -0.24 11.80 29.28
C TYR A 45 -0.44 13.15 28.58
N TYR A 46 -1.60 13.37 27.96
CA TYR A 46 -1.94 14.63 27.32
C TYR A 46 -2.24 15.75 28.32
N LYS A 47 -2.91 15.43 29.45
CA LYS A 47 -3.21 16.43 30.49
C LYS A 47 -1.96 17.08 31.07
N ILE A 48 -0.87 16.31 31.14
CA ILE A 48 0.45 16.78 31.59
C ILE A 48 1.19 17.52 30.46
N ASN A 49 1.03 17.10 29.20
CA ASN A 49 1.72 17.65 28.04
C ASN A 49 0.77 18.43 27.11
N LYS A 50 0.25 19.56 27.58
CA LYS A 50 -0.70 20.42 26.84
C LYS A 50 -0.16 21.06 25.55
N ASN A 51 1.10 20.82 25.18
CA ASN A 51 1.70 21.31 23.93
C ASN A 51 1.57 20.31 22.76
N LEU A 52 0.67 19.32 22.88
CA LEU A 52 0.50 18.23 21.91
C LEU A 52 -0.80 18.35 21.10
N ASP A 53 -1.45 19.51 21.08
CA ASP A 53 -2.72 19.76 20.39
C ASP A 53 -2.68 19.35 18.91
N TYR A 54 -1.53 19.58 18.26
CA TYR A 54 -1.30 19.22 16.87
C TYR A 54 -1.32 17.69 16.61
N LEU A 55 -1.17 16.86 17.63
CA LEU A 55 -1.21 15.39 17.54
C LEU A 55 -2.61 14.82 17.75
N LEU A 56 -3.49 15.52 18.48
CA LEU A 56 -4.79 15.01 18.92
C LEU A 56 -5.68 14.39 17.83
N PRO A 57 -5.77 14.95 16.60
CA PRO A 57 -6.74 14.45 15.64
C PRO A 57 -6.43 13.03 15.15
N TYR A 58 -5.14 12.65 15.16
CA TYR A 58 -4.64 11.49 14.43
C TYR A 58 -3.78 10.54 15.26
N THR A 59 -3.22 11.00 16.37
CA THR A 59 -2.38 10.19 17.27
C THR A 59 -3.23 9.59 18.38
N THR A 60 -3.00 8.31 18.64
CA THR A 60 -3.61 7.57 19.75
C THR A 60 -2.54 7.15 20.75
N TYR A 61 -2.96 6.71 21.93
CA TYR A 61 -2.07 6.26 23.00
C TYR A 61 -2.32 4.79 23.30
N ASP A 62 -1.25 4.00 23.30
CA ASP A 62 -1.23 2.64 23.81
C ASP A 62 -1.01 2.69 25.33
N SER A 63 -2.07 2.46 26.12
CA SER A 63 -1.96 2.47 27.58
C SER A 63 -1.21 1.26 28.14
N LEU A 64 -1.11 0.15 27.40
CA LEU A 64 -0.39 -1.04 27.85
C LEU A 64 1.12 -0.84 27.73
N ASN A 65 1.55 -0.30 26.58
CA ASN A 65 2.96 -0.04 26.29
C ASN A 65 3.40 1.40 26.66
N GLN A 66 2.46 2.20 27.16
CA GLN A 66 2.66 3.61 27.54
C GLN A 66 3.28 4.47 26.43
N SER A 67 2.85 4.29 25.19
CA SER A 67 3.48 4.90 24.02
C SER A 67 2.47 5.55 23.05
N LEU A 68 2.95 6.51 22.26
CA LEU A 68 2.14 7.14 21.21
C LEU A 68 2.12 6.28 19.95
N ILE A 69 0.93 6.13 19.37
CA ILE A 69 0.69 5.45 18.10
C ILE A 69 0.41 6.51 17.04
N TYR A 70 1.30 6.64 16.06
CA TYR A 70 1.20 7.66 15.01
C TYR A 70 0.63 7.14 13.69
N ALA A 71 0.86 5.86 13.38
CA ALA A 71 0.44 5.22 12.14
C ALA A 71 -0.12 3.82 12.43
N SER A 72 -1.44 3.71 12.44
CA SER A 72 -2.17 2.48 12.73
C SER A 72 -3.26 2.22 11.68
N ASN A 73 -4.02 1.13 11.80
CA ASN A 73 -5.21 0.93 10.99
C ASN A 73 -6.20 2.09 11.13
N PHE A 74 -6.97 2.35 10.09
CA PHE A 74 -7.92 3.44 10.00
C PHE A 74 -9.15 3.04 9.20
N ASN A 75 -10.30 3.62 9.58
CA ASN A 75 -11.53 3.49 8.80
C ASN A 75 -11.53 4.49 7.65
N TYR A 76 -12.01 4.04 6.49
CA TYR A 76 -12.15 4.85 5.30
C TYR A 76 -13.38 4.40 4.49
N SER A 77 -13.80 5.27 3.59
CA SER A 77 -14.81 5.01 2.57
C SER A 77 -14.30 5.49 1.21
N LEU A 78 -14.86 5.00 0.12
CA LEU A 78 -14.40 5.38 -1.23
C LEU A 78 -14.47 6.90 -1.48
N LYS A 79 -15.44 7.60 -0.87
CA LYS A 79 -15.54 9.07 -0.95
C LYS A 79 -14.38 9.81 -0.27
N ASP A 80 -13.67 9.15 0.65
CA ASP A 80 -12.52 9.73 1.34
C ASP A 80 -11.25 9.71 0.48
N LEU A 81 -11.23 8.94 -0.61
CA LEU A 81 -10.10 8.83 -1.51
C LEU A 81 -10.03 10.04 -2.44
N HIS A 82 -8.81 10.44 -2.82
CA HIS A 82 -8.61 11.35 -3.94
C HIS A 82 -9.23 10.77 -5.22
N SER A 83 -9.69 11.64 -6.12
CA SER A 83 -10.34 11.21 -7.37
C SER A 83 -9.37 10.45 -8.28
N GLU A 84 -8.11 10.85 -8.29
CA GLU A 84 -7.06 10.21 -9.08
C GLU A 84 -6.15 9.35 -8.18
N PRO A 85 -5.76 8.15 -8.62
CA PRO A 85 -4.83 7.33 -7.89
C PRO A 85 -3.42 7.95 -7.89
N ILE A 86 -2.69 7.73 -6.79
CA ILE A 86 -1.28 8.06 -6.72
C ILE A 86 -0.47 7.10 -7.61
N ILE A 87 -0.85 5.83 -7.70
CA ILE A 87 -0.24 4.80 -8.55
C ILE A 87 -1.35 4.12 -9.34
N LYS A 88 -1.26 4.14 -10.66
CA LYS A 88 -2.22 3.50 -11.57
C LYS A 88 -1.89 2.02 -11.80
N ASN A 89 -2.83 1.27 -12.35
CA ASN A 89 -2.63 -0.14 -12.70
C ASN A 89 -1.42 -0.36 -13.62
N GLU A 90 -1.26 0.47 -14.65
CA GLU A 90 -0.13 0.43 -15.58
C GLU A 90 1.21 0.84 -14.93
N ASP A 91 1.17 1.46 -13.76
CA ASP A 91 2.38 1.84 -13.04
C ASP A 91 2.98 0.68 -12.23
N ILE A 92 2.19 -0.34 -11.95
CA ILE A 92 2.59 -1.49 -11.14
C ILE A 92 3.13 -2.59 -12.06
N ILE A 93 4.44 -2.83 -11.96
CA ILE A 93 5.14 -3.87 -12.71
C ILE A 93 4.87 -5.23 -12.06
N SER A 94 5.11 -5.35 -10.76
CA SER A 94 4.88 -6.62 -10.05
C SER A 94 4.69 -6.47 -8.55
N LEU A 95 4.11 -7.51 -7.95
CA LEU A 95 4.15 -7.78 -6.52
C LEU A 95 5.04 -9.00 -6.28
N ASP A 96 6.17 -8.78 -5.63
CA ASP A 96 7.10 -9.82 -5.21
C ASP A 96 6.82 -10.22 -3.76
N THR A 97 6.12 -11.32 -3.59
CA THR A 97 5.73 -11.85 -2.28
C THR A 97 6.90 -12.52 -1.55
N LEU A 98 7.92 -12.97 -2.29
CA LEU A 98 9.13 -13.60 -1.74
C LEU A 98 10.08 -12.60 -1.11
N ASN A 99 10.06 -11.35 -1.58
CA ASN A 99 10.86 -10.26 -1.02
C ASN A 99 10.01 -9.17 -0.35
N ASN A 100 8.67 -9.30 -0.36
CA ASN A 100 7.74 -8.27 0.11
C ASN A 100 7.96 -6.92 -0.61
N LEU A 101 8.08 -6.94 -1.94
CA LEU A 101 8.34 -5.74 -2.73
C LEU A 101 7.16 -5.42 -3.64
N LEU A 102 6.79 -4.14 -3.68
CA LEU A 102 6.03 -3.55 -4.78
C LEU A 102 7.04 -2.99 -5.79
N VAL A 103 6.96 -3.46 -7.03
CA VAL A 103 7.80 -2.98 -8.12
C VAL A 103 6.98 -2.04 -8.99
N LEU A 104 7.44 -0.80 -9.10
CA LEU A 104 6.79 0.27 -9.86
C LEU A 104 7.66 0.70 -11.02
N ASN A 105 7.03 1.18 -12.10
CA ASN A 105 7.75 1.86 -13.17
C ASN A 105 8.44 3.14 -12.66
N ASN A 106 9.32 3.70 -13.49
CA ASN A 106 10.04 4.93 -13.17
C ASN A 106 9.11 6.08 -12.75
N LYS A 107 8.03 6.32 -13.51
CA LYS A 107 7.11 7.45 -13.30
C LYS A 107 6.48 7.41 -11.90
N ALA A 108 5.92 6.28 -11.50
CA ALA A 108 5.30 6.14 -10.19
C ALA A 108 6.32 6.05 -9.06
N GLY A 109 7.47 5.41 -9.29
CA GLY A 109 8.56 5.38 -8.31
C GLY A 109 9.06 6.78 -7.96
N VAL A 110 9.36 7.60 -8.97
CA VAL A 110 9.76 9.00 -8.78
C VAL A 110 8.66 9.81 -8.10
N LYS A 111 7.38 9.55 -8.43
CA LYS A 111 6.23 10.22 -7.79
C LYS A 111 6.19 9.94 -6.28
N LEU A 112 6.37 8.68 -5.86
CA LEU A 112 6.43 8.32 -4.43
C LEU A 112 7.63 8.96 -3.72
N LEU A 113 8.82 8.94 -4.34
CA LEU A 113 10.03 9.54 -3.74
C LEU A 113 9.90 11.06 -3.55
N LYS A 114 9.19 11.75 -4.46
CA LYS A 114 8.94 13.19 -4.37
C LYS A 114 7.86 13.58 -3.36
N MET A 115 7.00 12.66 -2.93
CA MET A 115 5.87 12.95 -2.05
C MET A 115 6.31 13.45 -0.66
N LYS A 116 7.47 12.99 -0.16
CA LYS A 116 8.02 13.37 1.15
C LYS A 116 6.96 13.40 2.27
N PRO A 117 6.23 12.30 2.51
CA PRO A 117 5.20 12.28 3.54
C PRO A 117 5.75 12.56 4.94
N SER A 118 4.86 12.90 5.87
CA SER A 118 5.21 13.13 7.27
C SER A 118 6.08 11.99 7.80
N ARG A 119 7.25 12.31 8.36
CA ARG A 119 8.06 11.29 9.03
C ARG A 119 7.33 10.70 10.22
N MET A 120 6.50 11.48 10.90
CA MET A 120 5.79 11.06 12.10
C MET A 120 4.60 10.14 11.77
N HIS A 121 3.72 10.56 10.88
CA HIS A 121 2.47 9.86 10.62
C HIS A 121 2.48 9.06 9.31
N GLY A 122 3.36 9.39 8.37
CA GLY A 122 3.30 8.87 6.99
C GLY A 122 2.06 9.36 6.23
N GLU A 123 1.90 8.86 5.00
CA GLU A 123 0.70 9.13 4.18
C GLU A 123 -0.22 7.93 4.16
N GLN A 124 -1.51 8.11 4.41
CA GLN A 124 -2.46 6.99 4.37
C GLN A 124 -2.79 6.65 2.92
N PHE A 125 -2.80 5.35 2.60
CA PHE A 125 -3.16 4.86 1.28
C PHE A 125 -4.18 3.74 1.35
N VAL A 126 -4.92 3.59 0.25
CA VAL A 126 -5.80 2.45 -0.02
C VAL A 126 -5.46 1.88 -1.40
N MET A 127 -5.09 0.61 -1.42
CA MET A 127 -4.97 -0.18 -2.64
C MET A 127 -6.31 -0.82 -2.96
N THR A 128 -6.72 -0.72 -4.22
CA THR A 128 -8.02 -1.16 -4.72
C THR A 128 -7.85 -2.16 -5.86
N LEU A 129 -8.85 -3.02 -6.04
CA LEU A 129 -9.07 -3.92 -7.16
C LEU A 129 -10.39 -3.54 -7.82
N ASN A 130 -10.37 -3.07 -9.06
CA ASN A 130 -11.56 -2.56 -9.76
C ASN A 130 -12.35 -1.54 -8.91
N ASN A 131 -11.62 -0.60 -8.29
CA ASN A 131 -12.15 0.42 -7.38
C ASN A 131 -12.77 -0.11 -6.06
N LEU A 132 -12.68 -1.42 -5.79
CA LEU A 132 -13.04 -2.00 -4.51
C LEU A 132 -11.81 -2.09 -3.61
N PRO A 133 -11.88 -1.70 -2.32
CA PRO A 133 -10.71 -1.75 -1.46
C PRO A 133 -10.20 -3.18 -1.24
N ALA A 134 -8.89 -3.35 -1.24
CA ALA A 134 -8.23 -4.63 -1.05
C ALA A 134 -7.20 -4.62 0.08
N LEU A 135 -6.51 -3.49 0.27
CA LEU A 135 -5.50 -3.31 1.31
C LEU A 135 -5.39 -1.82 1.65
N ASN A 136 -5.15 -1.48 2.91
CA ASN A 136 -4.85 -0.11 3.34
C ASN A 136 -3.55 -0.08 4.14
N GLY A 137 -2.95 1.09 4.27
CA GLY A 137 -1.68 1.22 4.99
C GLY A 137 -1.15 2.64 4.99
N HIS A 138 0.14 2.76 5.31
CA HIS A 138 0.88 4.01 5.31
C HIS A 138 2.07 3.97 4.36
N ILE A 139 2.35 5.06 3.67
CA ILE A 139 3.63 5.27 3.01
C ILE A 139 4.53 5.97 4.03
N LEU A 140 5.55 5.26 4.52
CA LEU A 140 6.32 5.68 5.69
C LEU A 140 7.82 5.62 5.43
N ASN A 141 8.55 6.55 6.04
CA ASN A 141 10.00 6.59 5.96
C ASN A 141 10.60 5.53 6.88
N PRO A 142 11.47 4.62 6.41
CA PRO A 142 12.11 3.64 7.26
C PRO A 142 13.08 4.25 8.28
N HIS A 143 13.43 5.53 8.16
CA HIS A 143 14.26 6.31 9.07
C HIS A 143 13.44 7.17 10.05
N SER A 144 12.12 7.03 10.06
CA SER A 144 11.31 7.66 11.10
C SER A 144 11.67 7.13 12.48
N SER A 145 11.72 8.02 13.47
CA SER A 145 11.77 7.66 14.89
C SER A 145 10.44 7.09 15.40
N ASN A 146 9.37 7.18 14.62
CA ASN A 146 8.03 6.70 14.92
C ASN A 146 7.68 5.51 14.02
N GLY A 147 7.34 4.37 14.62
CA GLY A 147 6.92 3.18 13.88
C GLY A 147 5.45 3.23 13.45
N SER A 148 5.10 2.35 12.52
CA SER A 148 3.71 1.99 12.23
C SER A 148 3.37 0.72 13.00
N THR A 149 2.15 0.60 13.51
CA THR A 149 1.58 -0.68 13.99
C THR A 149 0.83 -1.43 12.88
N TRP A 150 0.78 -0.85 11.68
CA TRP A 150 0.02 -1.34 10.55
C TRP A 150 0.89 -1.55 9.29
N ILE A 151 0.24 -1.97 8.20
CA ILE A 151 0.89 -2.15 6.90
C ILE A 151 1.50 -0.84 6.42
N SER A 152 2.75 -0.93 5.97
CA SER A 152 3.49 0.19 5.43
C SER A 152 4.24 -0.15 4.15
N ILE A 153 4.24 0.80 3.21
CA ILE A 153 5.15 0.85 2.06
C ILE A 153 6.33 1.75 2.47
N GLN A 154 7.55 1.23 2.45
CA GLN A 154 8.76 2.00 2.77
C GLN A 154 9.14 2.88 1.59
N TYR A 155 9.18 4.19 1.82
CA TYR A 155 9.83 5.14 0.92
C TYR A 155 11.10 5.67 1.60
N ASP A 156 12.22 5.73 0.90
CA ASP A 156 13.49 6.21 1.46
C ASP A 156 13.80 7.59 0.86
N ASP A 157 13.79 8.65 1.68
CA ASP A 157 14.09 10.02 1.25
C ASP A 157 15.59 10.30 1.09
N PHE A 158 16.46 9.41 1.56
CA PHE A 158 17.90 9.47 1.29
C PHE A 158 18.26 8.88 -0.07
N LYS A 159 17.37 8.08 -0.67
CA LYS A 159 17.52 7.70 -2.09
C LYS A 159 17.35 8.95 -2.94
N THR A 160 18.49 9.45 -3.44
CA THR A 160 18.48 10.63 -4.31
C THR A 160 17.71 10.35 -5.60
N ILE A 161 16.89 11.31 -6.01
CA ILE A 161 16.21 11.36 -7.34
C ILE A 161 17.24 11.33 -8.50
N LYS A 162 18.55 11.39 -8.21
CA LYS A 162 19.62 11.23 -9.19
C LYS A 162 19.57 9.89 -9.94
N ASP A 163 18.82 8.90 -9.44
CA ASP A 163 18.56 7.62 -10.11
C ASP A 163 17.29 7.63 -11.00
N THR A 164 16.91 8.80 -11.53
CA THR A 164 15.81 8.93 -12.53
C THR A 164 16.01 8.11 -13.80
N THR A 165 17.20 7.53 -14.00
CA THR A 165 17.52 6.62 -15.12
C THR A 165 17.07 5.18 -14.87
N LEU A 166 16.71 4.80 -13.64
CA LEU A 166 16.20 3.45 -13.37
C LEU A 166 14.91 3.18 -14.13
N SER A 167 14.81 2.03 -14.79
CA SER A 167 13.55 1.59 -15.43
C SER A 167 12.45 1.28 -14.41
N GLN A 168 12.82 0.91 -13.19
CA GLN A 168 11.90 0.49 -12.13
C GLN A 168 12.41 0.82 -10.73
N TYR A 169 11.46 0.95 -9.80
CA TYR A 169 11.71 1.18 -8.38
C TYR A 169 11.09 0.06 -7.54
N LYS A 170 11.78 -0.34 -6.47
CA LYS A 170 11.33 -1.38 -5.55
C LYS A 170 11.04 -0.78 -4.17
N PHE A 171 9.82 -0.99 -3.68
CA PHE A 171 9.36 -0.49 -2.38
C PHE A 171 8.98 -1.66 -1.48
N SER A 172 9.54 -1.71 -0.27
CA SER A 172 9.28 -2.81 0.67
C SER A 172 7.97 -2.62 1.42
N PHE A 173 7.22 -3.70 1.54
CA PHE A 173 6.08 -3.84 2.42
C PHE A 173 6.50 -4.41 3.78
N PHE A 174 5.91 -3.90 4.86
CA PHE A 174 6.08 -4.46 6.20
C PHE A 174 4.89 -4.11 7.10
N ILE A 175 4.77 -4.82 8.23
CA ILE A 175 3.93 -4.45 9.37
C ILE A 175 4.87 -4.16 10.52
N GLY A 176 4.81 -2.98 11.12
CA GLY A 176 5.59 -2.69 12.31
C GLY A 176 4.82 -3.01 13.60
N ASP A 177 5.50 -2.89 14.72
CA ASP A 177 4.96 -3.03 16.08
C ASP A 177 4.77 -1.67 16.78
N GLY A 178 4.78 -0.58 16.00
CA GLY A 178 4.77 0.79 16.52
C GLY A 178 6.14 1.33 16.92
N THR A 179 7.16 0.48 17.01
CA THR A 179 8.54 0.92 17.28
C THR A 179 9.27 1.32 15.99
N SER A 180 10.23 2.24 16.08
CA SER A 180 11.11 2.58 14.95
C SER A 180 12.18 1.52 14.67
N ASN A 181 12.35 0.56 15.57
CA ASN A 181 13.36 -0.48 15.47
C ASN A 181 13.08 -1.39 14.25
N ARG A 182 14.11 -1.64 13.44
CA ARG A 182 14.02 -2.57 12.31
C ARG A 182 13.67 -4.00 12.73
N LYS A 183 14.04 -4.42 13.94
CA LYS A 183 13.70 -5.76 14.49
C LYS A 183 12.19 -5.94 14.73
N GLY A 184 11.46 -4.85 14.98
CA GLY A 184 10.00 -4.86 15.17
C GLY A 184 9.21 -4.98 13.86
N ARG A 185 9.89 -4.92 12.71
CA ARG A 185 9.25 -4.97 11.39
C ARG A 185 9.08 -6.42 10.94
N LYS A 186 7.84 -6.80 10.67
CA LYS A 186 7.45 -8.11 10.15
C LYS A 186 7.07 -8.00 8.68
N ARG A 187 7.27 -9.10 7.95
CA ARG A 187 6.83 -9.24 6.56
C ARG A 187 5.30 -9.34 6.52
N ILE A 188 4.69 -8.85 5.44
CA ILE A 188 3.25 -9.04 5.22
C ILE A 188 3.02 -10.49 4.77
N GLU A 189 2.06 -11.14 5.41
CA GLU A 189 1.53 -12.43 4.97
C GLU A 189 0.47 -12.18 3.88
N PHE A 190 0.91 -12.05 2.62
CA PHE A 190 -0.01 -11.77 1.51
C PHE A 190 -1.05 -12.88 1.26
N SER A 191 -0.85 -14.08 1.81
CA SER A 191 -1.88 -15.14 1.85
C SER A 191 -3.18 -14.70 2.53
N LYS A 192 -3.14 -13.70 3.43
CA LYS A 192 -4.32 -13.08 4.04
C LYS A 192 -5.09 -12.15 3.09
N TYR A 193 -4.56 -11.89 1.89
CA TYR A 193 -5.15 -11.03 0.86
C TYR A 193 -5.37 -11.81 -0.45
N PRO A 194 -6.17 -12.89 -0.44
CA PRO A 194 -6.26 -13.82 -1.57
C PRO A 194 -6.73 -13.15 -2.86
N LYS A 195 -7.68 -12.19 -2.79
CA LYS A 195 -8.15 -11.45 -3.96
C LYS A 195 -7.03 -10.63 -4.62
N LEU A 196 -6.16 -10.02 -3.81
CA LEU A 196 -5.02 -9.26 -4.30
C LEU A 196 -4.00 -10.17 -4.99
N ILE A 197 -3.69 -11.32 -4.35
CA ILE A 197 -2.81 -12.33 -4.94
C ILE A 197 -3.35 -12.84 -6.27
N THR A 198 -4.64 -13.19 -6.34
CA THR A 198 -5.27 -13.63 -7.59
C THR A 198 -5.20 -12.55 -8.67
N ALA A 199 -5.50 -11.28 -8.36
CA ALA A 199 -5.40 -10.20 -9.33
C ALA A 199 -3.98 -10.04 -9.91
N PHE A 200 -2.94 -10.12 -9.06
CA PHE A 200 -1.55 -10.10 -9.52
C PHE A 200 -1.18 -11.35 -10.34
N LYS A 201 -1.68 -12.53 -9.95
CA LYS A 201 -1.42 -13.79 -10.67
C LYS A 201 -2.05 -13.79 -12.06
N ASP A 202 -3.33 -13.44 -12.15
CA ASP A 202 -4.11 -13.42 -13.39
C ASP A 202 -3.57 -12.37 -14.37
N SER A 203 -3.02 -11.27 -13.84
CA SER A 203 -2.32 -10.26 -14.65
C SER A 203 -0.87 -10.59 -14.99
N LYS A 204 -0.35 -11.77 -14.61
CA LYS A 204 1.06 -12.18 -14.77
C LYS A 204 2.07 -11.21 -14.13
N ARG A 205 1.67 -10.57 -13.04
CA ARG A 205 2.48 -9.60 -12.27
C ARG A 205 2.82 -10.08 -10.86
N LEU A 206 2.45 -11.31 -10.49
CA LEU A 206 2.86 -11.92 -9.23
C LEU A 206 4.24 -12.58 -9.40
N VAL A 207 5.19 -12.25 -8.53
CA VAL A 207 6.44 -12.98 -8.37
C VAL A 207 6.35 -13.79 -7.07
N ASP A 208 6.33 -15.11 -7.21
CA ASP A 208 6.20 -16.08 -6.13
C ASP A 208 7.04 -17.34 -6.39
N ASN A 209 7.06 -18.28 -5.43
CA ASN A 209 7.82 -19.53 -5.55
C ASN A 209 7.33 -20.43 -6.71
N THR A 210 6.12 -20.22 -7.25
CA THR A 210 5.56 -21.09 -8.30
C THR A 210 6.06 -20.75 -9.70
N GLN A 211 6.60 -19.55 -9.91
CA GLN A 211 7.23 -19.17 -11.18
C GLN A 211 8.65 -19.73 -11.34
N LEU A 212 9.40 -19.90 -10.24
CA LEU A 212 10.76 -20.46 -10.26
C LEU A 212 10.80 -21.93 -10.69
N CYS A 213 9.68 -22.66 -10.56
CA CYS A 213 9.59 -24.07 -10.93
C CYS A 213 9.17 -24.32 -12.39
N LYS A 214 8.98 -23.28 -13.21
CA LYS A 214 8.58 -23.43 -14.62
C LYS A 214 9.72 -23.23 -15.62
N GLU A 215 10.93 -22.96 -15.15
CA GLU A 215 12.12 -22.75 -15.97
C GLU A 215 13.14 -23.91 -15.91
N PHE A 216 12.72 -25.07 -15.38
CA PHE A 216 13.47 -26.34 -15.39
C PHE A 216 12.59 -27.46 -15.95
#